data_AF-A0A955GSE4-F1
#
_entry.id   AF-A0A955GSE4-F1
#
_cell.length_a   1.000
_cell.length_b   1.000
_cell.length_c   1.000
_cell.angle_alpha   90.00
_cell.angle_beta   90.00
_cell.angle_gamma   90.00
#
_symmetry.space_group_name_H-M   'P 1'
#
loop_
_entity.id
_entity.type
_entity.pdbx_description
1 polymer ?
#
loop_
_entity_poly.entity_id
_entity_poly.type
_entity_poly.pdbx_seq_one_letter_code
_entity_poly.pdbx_strand_id
1 'polypeptide(L)'
;MDMPAAKIREEYADEIKVIEANIKDIASGTAPRELYEYSQNKLDNLANRFQDNERLGTARYKLYELQALLYYFQNRDEDALAFIQQAIEVKGSSYKRAEQLIEQIESAPADTDVRKEHTKKDDSHHKDNISHKGVVYFHRSPLVVATLSFLTFNFYSLYWSYKHWRSIRLSTGERTYPILSAIFQLFTTYPLFKQIRNSAQKHGYTKFRKAGIIATSYILLFFTMNAVWRVEPKTTADFITFLIFMVLFSASVASLLAIVQRAANAHNISVLGERHKFKNIFVGEIIFVIIGLIIGVLAIVGTYSSVGTLGVDSLSSEAQDAYQRMESLRSQYDACSSDLDSRRDNVDIYSDYEVNSFNSDLEDCENTRLKLNSTVDEYNRLAGYE
;
A
#
# COMPACT_ATOMS: atom_id res chain seq x y z
N MET A 1 11.91 21.25 -29.59
CA MET A 1 12.62 20.19 -30.33
C MET A 1 13.26 19.28 -29.29
N ASP A 2 12.81 18.03 -29.19
CA ASP A 2 13.46 17.05 -28.32
C ASP A 2 14.87 16.75 -28.82
N MET A 3 15.83 16.70 -27.89
CA MET A 3 17.20 16.34 -28.25
C MET A 3 17.25 14.90 -28.79
N PRO A 4 18.03 14.65 -29.87
CA PRO A 4 18.28 13.30 -30.36
C PRO A 4 18.90 12.41 -29.27
N ALA A 5 18.53 11.13 -29.24
CA ALA A 5 19.03 10.18 -28.23
C ALA A 5 20.56 10.05 -28.22
N ALA A 6 21.23 10.24 -29.37
CA ALA A 6 22.67 10.28 -29.47
C ALA A 6 23.29 11.44 -28.67
N LYS A 7 22.72 12.64 -28.80
CA LYS A 7 23.17 13.86 -28.11
C LYS A 7 23.02 13.75 -26.59
N ILE A 8 21.94 13.10 -26.12
CA ILE A 8 21.71 12.82 -24.70
C ILE A 8 22.79 11.87 -24.14
N ARG A 9 23.18 10.85 -24.90
CA ARG A 9 24.24 9.91 -24.49
C ARG A 9 25.62 10.57 -24.46
N GLU A 10 25.87 11.45 -25.43
CA GLU A 10 27.11 12.22 -25.51
C GLU A 10 27.26 13.17 -24.31
N GLU A 11 26.22 13.97 -24.02
CA GLU A 11 26.20 14.88 -22.85
C GLU A 11 26.38 14.10 -21.54
N TYR A 12 25.69 12.96 -21.39
CA TYR A 12 25.86 12.09 -20.22
C TYR A 12 27.29 11.54 -20.10
N ALA A 13 27.86 11.06 -21.20
CA ALA A 13 29.21 10.50 -21.20
C ALA A 13 30.27 11.54 -20.85
N ASP A 14 30.14 12.77 -21.34
CA ASP A 14 31.10 13.84 -21.06
C ASP A 14 31.08 14.26 -19.60
N GLU A 15 29.91 14.30 -18.97
CA GLU A 15 29.83 14.60 -17.54
C GLU A 15 30.32 13.45 -16.65
N ILE A 16 30.05 12.21 -17.04
CA ILE A 16 30.61 11.03 -16.37
C ILE A 16 32.14 11.08 -16.38
N LYS A 17 32.78 11.45 -17.50
CA LYS A 17 34.25 11.58 -17.59
C LYS A 17 34.81 12.60 -16.60
N VAL A 18 34.14 13.74 -16.44
CA VAL A 18 34.58 14.78 -15.48
C VAL A 18 34.55 14.24 -14.05
N ILE A 19 33.49 13.53 -13.68
CA ILE A 19 33.36 12.95 -12.34
C ILE A 19 34.36 11.79 -12.15
N GLU A 20 34.57 10.96 -13.16
CA GLU A 20 35.59 9.89 -13.15
C GLU A 20 37.00 10.45 -12.91
N ALA A 21 37.34 11.58 -13.53
CA ALA A 21 38.61 12.27 -13.30
C ALA A 21 38.73 12.75 -11.86
N ASN A 22 37.69 13.40 -11.31
CA ASN A 22 37.71 13.85 -9.93
C ASN A 22 37.83 12.69 -8.93
N ILE A 23 37.12 11.58 -9.16
CA ILE A 23 37.19 10.39 -8.31
C ILE A 23 38.57 9.75 -8.38
N LYS A 24 39.24 9.79 -9.55
CA LYS A 24 40.61 9.33 -9.68
C LYS A 24 41.59 10.19 -8.86
N ASP A 25 41.39 11.50 -8.87
CA ASP A 25 42.19 12.41 -8.04
C ASP A 25 41.91 12.19 -6.55
N ILE A 26 40.65 11.94 -6.17
CA ILE A 26 40.27 11.50 -4.82
C ILE A 26 40.98 10.20 -4.42
N ALA A 27 41.01 9.22 -5.31
CA ALA A 27 41.66 7.93 -5.08
C ALA A 27 43.19 8.04 -4.92
N SER A 28 43.81 9.13 -5.38
CA SER A 28 45.25 9.38 -5.19
C SER A 28 45.63 9.73 -3.74
N GLY A 29 44.63 10.02 -2.89
CA GLY A 29 44.82 10.31 -1.46
C GLY A 29 45.27 11.75 -1.17
N THR A 30 45.52 12.58 -2.19
CA THR A 30 45.95 13.98 -2.04
C THR A 30 44.85 15.00 -2.36
N ALA A 31 43.62 14.54 -2.56
CA ALA A 31 42.52 15.42 -2.95
C ALA A 31 42.04 16.31 -1.79
N PRO A 32 41.81 17.60 -2.04
CA PRO A 32 41.26 18.52 -1.05
C PRO A 32 39.76 18.24 -0.82
N ARG A 33 39.24 18.57 0.37
CA ARG A 33 37.85 18.27 0.78
C ARG A 33 36.82 18.85 -0.18
N GLU A 34 37.12 20.02 -0.75
CA GLU A 34 36.31 20.73 -1.74
C GLU A 34 36.05 19.88 -2.99
N LEU A 35 36.99 18.99 -3.35
CA LEU A 35 36.83 18.11 -4.51
C LEU A 35 35.76 17.04 -4.29
N TYR A 36 35.58 16.57 -3.04
CA TYR A 36 34.51 15.64 -2.68
C TYR A 36 33.15 16.32 -2.79
N GLU A 37 33.01 17.53 -2.25
CA GLU A 37 31.77 18.31 -2.31
C GLU A 37 31.41 18.70 -3.74
N TYR A 38 32.41 19.13 -4.53
CA TYR A 38 32.24 19.43 -5.94
C TYR A 38 31.77 18.20 -6.73
N SER A 39 32.39 17.04 -6.46
CA SER A 39 32.05 15.78 -7.12
C SER A 39 30.65 15.28 -6.73
N GLN A 40 30.26 15.41 -5.46
CA GLN A 40 28.91 15.09 -5.00
C GLN A 40 27.87 15.98 -5.68
N ASN A 41 28.09 17.30 -5.70
CA ASN A 41 27.18 18.25 -6.37
C ASN A 41 27.06 17.96 -7.88
N LYS A 42 28.16 17.59 -8.55
CA LYS A 42 28.15 17.15 -9.94
C LYS A 42 27.32 15.87 -10.12
N LEU A 43 27.51 14.87 -9.27
CA LEU A 43 26.73 13.63 -9.29
C LEU A 43 25.25 13.87 -9.06
N ASP A 44 24.89 14.72 -8.10
CA ASP A 44 23.49 15.07 -7.82
C ASP A 44 22.83 15.77 -9.02
N ASN A 45 23.54 16.72 -9.65
CA ASN A 45 23.07 17.41 -10.85
C ASN A 45 22.93 16.46 -12.06
N LEU A 46 23.85 15.51 -12.19
CA LEU A 46 23.80 14.49 -13.23
C LEU A 46 22.63 13.51 -12.98
N ALA A 47 22.45 13.06 -11.75
CA ALA A 47 21.36 12.20 -11.33
C ALA A 47 20.01 12.86 -11.62
N ASN A 48 19.86 14.13 -11.26
CA ASN A 48 18.64 14.91 -11.49
C ASN A 48 18.22 14.97 -12.97
N ARG A 49 19.18 14.96 -13.90
CA ARG A 49 18.90 15.00 -15.34
C ARG A 49 18.77 13.63 -15.99
N PHE A 50 19.52 12.64 -15.53
CA PHE A 50 19.76 11.42 -16.31
C PHE A 50 19.42 10.11 -15.60
N GLN A 51 19.25 10.08 -14.27
CA GLN A 51 19.03 8.82 -13.54
C GLN A 51 17.78 8.05 -14.02
N ASP A 52 16.74 8.79 -14.43
CA ASP A 52 15.47 8.21 -14.87
C ASP A 52 15.34 8.21 -16.41
N ASN A 53 16.39 8.58 -17.15
CA ASN A 53 16.32 8.70 -18.60
C ASN A 53 16.50 7.34 -19.30
N GLU A 54 15.40 6.71 -19.71
CA GLU A 54 15.39 5.39 -20.36
C GLU A 54 16.21 5.34 -21.66
N ARG A 55 16.39 6.48 -22.35
CA ARG A 55 17.19 6.54 -23.59
C ARG A 55 18.68 6.23 -23.36
N LEU A 56 19.16 6.34 -22.12
CA LEU A 56 20.50 5.92 -21.72
C LEU A 56 20.61 4.39 -21.51
N GLY A 57 19.47 3.71 -21.31
CA GLY A 57 19.43 2.26 -21.08
C GLY A 57 20.30 1.86 -19.89
N THR A 58 21.17 0.88 -20.12
CA THR A 58 22.08 0.34 -19.10
C THR A 58 23.17 1.34 -18.71
N ALA A 59 23.53 2.32 -19.56
CA ALA A 59 24.63 3.26 -19.29
C ALA A 59 24.50 4.02 -17.97
N ARG A 60 23.26 4.14 -17.46
CA ARG A 60 22.93 4.74 -16.15
C ARG A 60 23.64 4.08 -14.97
N TYR A 61 24.08 2.83 -15.09
CA TYR A 61 24.80 2.14 -14.02
C TYR A 61 26.04 2.93 -13.56
N LYS A 62 26.67 3.67 -14.48
CA LYS A 62 27.86 4.48 -14.19
C LYS A 62 27.61 5.58 -13.18
N LEU A 63 26.43 6.17 -13.16
CA LEU A 63 26.05 7.16 -12.15
C LEU A 63 26.13 6.54 -10.74
N TYR A 64 25.54 5.36 -10.56
CA TYR A 64 25.50 4.65 -9.29
C TYR A 64 26.89 4.11 -8.89
N GLU A 65 27.67 3.63 -9.86
CA GLU A 65 29.08 3.22 -9.63
C GLU A 65 29.92 4.37 -9.07
N LEU A 66 29.84 5.56 -9.66
CA LEU A 66 30.62 6.71 -9.22
C LEU A 66 30.16 7.22 -7.86
N GLN A 67 28.86 7.17 -7.58
CA GLN A 67 28.32 7.49 -6.26
C GLN A 67 28.83 6.50 -5.19
N ALA A 68 28.90 5.21 -5.52
CA ALA A 68 29.46 4.20 -4.64
C ALA A 68 30.93 4.45 -4.32
N LEU A 69 31.74 4.75 -5.35
CA LEU A 69 33.15 5.05 -5.19
C LEU A 69 33.38 6.30 -4.35
N LEU A 70 32.58 7.36 -4.55
CA LEU A 70 32.70 8.57 -3.76
C LEU A 70 32.42 8.32 -2.27
N TYR A 71 31.43 7.49 -1.95
CA TYR A 71 31.15 7.10 -0.56
C TYR A 71 32.23 6.20 0.03
N TYR A 72 32.77 5.28 -0.77
CA TYR A 72 33.88 4.43 -0.33
C TYR A 72 35.09 5.27 0.10
N PHE A 73 35.50 6.27 -0.70
CA PHE A 73 36.61 7.16 -0.34
C PHE A 73 36.30 8.11 0.83
N GLN A 74 35.03 8.25 1.22
CA GLN A 74 34.61 8.97 2.42
C GLN A 74 34.51 8.06 3.65
N ASN A 75 34.96 6.80 3.57
CA ASN A 75 34.79 5.77 4.60
C ASN A 75 33.31 5.51 4.96
N ARG A 76 32.41 5.67 3.99
CA ARG A 76 30.97 5.41 4.11
C ARG A 76 30.61 4.09 3.41
N ASP A 77 31.19 3.01 3.90
CA ASP A 77 31.15 1.69 3.26
C ASP A 77 29.73 1.14 3.07
N GLU A 78 28.82 1.37 4.02
CA GLU A 78 27.42 0.93 3.90
C GLU A 78 26.69 1.63 2.73
N ASP A 79 26.95 2.93 2.54
CA ASP A 79 26.39 3.69 1.43
C ASP A 79 27.05 3.26 0.11
N ALA A 80 28.36 3.03 0.11
CA ALA A 80 29.08 2.51 -1.05
C ALA A 80 28.49 1.16 -1.52
N LEU A 81 28.24 0.23 -0.59
CA LEU A 81 27.61 -1.06 -0.89
C LEU A 81 26.20 -0.91 -1.46
N ALA A 82 25.39 -0.01 -0.92
CA ALA A 82 24.03 0.21 -1.42
C ALA A 82 24.03 0.73 -2.88
N PHE A 83 24.91 1.69 -3.19
CA PHE A 83 25.00 2.26 -4.53
C PHE A 83 25.63 1.31 -5.54
N ILE A 84 26.61 0.49 -5.14
CA ILE A 84 27.21 -0.47 -6.08
C ILE A 84 26.25 -1.62 -6.41
N GLN A 85 25.41 -2.06 -5.45
CA GLN A 85 24.34 -3.01 -5.73
C GLN A 85 23.30 -2.44 -6.71
N GLN A 86 22.93 -1.16 -6.55
CA GLN A 86 22.06 -0.46 -7.49
C GLN A 86 22.68 -0.38 -8.89
N ALA A 87 24.00 -0.18 -9.00
CA ALA A 87 24.72 -0.19 -10.27
C ALA A 87 24.64 -1.56 -10.96
N ILE A 88 24.83 -2.66 -10.22
CA ILE A 88 24.71 -4.03 -10.73
C ILE A 88 23.29 -4.28 -11.26
N GLU A 89 22.27 -3.90 -10.50
CA GLU A 89 20.86 -4.05 -10.90
C GLU A 89 20.56 -3.30 -12.20
N VAL A 90 21.00 -2.04 -12.32
CA VAL A 90 20.77 -1.21 -13.51
C VAL A 90 21.53 -1.71 -14.73
N LYS A 91 22.72 -2.29 -14.52
CA LYS A 91 23.51 -2.92 -15.59
C LYS A 91 22.94 -4.27 -16.02
N GLY A 92 22.19 -4.94 -15.13
CA GLY A 92 21.61 -6.27 -15.33
C GLY A 92 22.59 -7.43 -15.11
N SER A 93 23.84 -7.16 -14.75
CA SER A 93 24.85 -8.18 -14.45
C SER A 93 25.96 -7.60 -13.58
N SER A 94 26.58 -8.46 -12.78
CA SER A 94 27.80 -8.12 -12.05
C SER A 94 28.95 -7.83 -13.01
N TYR A 95 29.94 -7.09 -12.54
CA TYR A 95 31.11 -6.72 -13.34
C TYR A 95 32.32 -6.50 -12.45
N LYS A 96 33.50 -6.75 -13.02
CA LYS A 96 34.78 -6.78 -12.31
C LYS A 96 34.99 -5.65 -11.30
N ARG A 97 34.69 -4.40 -11.68
CA ARG A 97 34.90 -3.23 -10.80
C ARG A 97 33.95 -3.19 -9.61
N ALA A 98 32.70 -3.64 -9.76
CA ALA A 98 31.75 -3.73 -8.65
C ALA A 98 32.13 -4.86 -7.69
N GLU A 99 32.53 -6.02 -8.23
CA GLU A 99 33.00 -7.16 -7.42
C GLU A 99 34.23 -6.79 -6.60
N GLN A 100 35.20 -6.10 -7.22
CA GLN A 100 36.39 -5.61 -6.54
C GLN A 100 36.06 -4.64 -5.41
N LEU A 101 35.10 -3.72 -5.61
CA LEU A 101 34.71 -2.77 -4.57
C LEU A 101 34.01 -3.47 -3.40
N ILE A 102 33.10 -4.41 -3.69
CA ILE A 102 32.41 -5.21 -2.67
C ILE A 102 33.43 -6.03 -1.88
N GLU A 103 34.33 -6.74 -2.57
CA GLU A 103 35.39 -7.53 -1.93
C GLU A 103 36.31 -6.66 -1.08
N GLN A 104 36.70 -5.47 -1.56
CA GLN A 104 37.51 -4.52 -0.78
C GLN A 104 36.82 -4.04 0.50
N ILE A 105 35.51 -3.82 0.44
CA ILE A 105 34.73 -3.40 1.62
C ILE A 105 34.53 -4.57 2.59
N GLU A 106 34.25 -5.78 2.08
CA GLU A 106 33.96 -6.96 2.89
C GLU A 106 35.21 -7.61 3.50
N SER A 107 36.37 -7.51 2.82
CA SER A 107 37.65 -8.07 3.28
C SER A 107 38.42 -7.14 4.23
N ALA A 108 37.99 -5.88 4.38
CA ALA A 108 38.62 -4.95 5.31
C ALA A 108 38.44 -5.45 6.76
N PRO A 109 39.53 -5.69 7.53
CA PRO A 109 39.43 -6.18 8.89
C PRO A 109 38.62 -5.18 9.73
N ALA A 110 37.64 -5.71 10.47
CA ALA A 110 36.84 -4.94 11.41
C ALA A 110 37.71 -4.47 12.58
N ASP A 111 38.47 -3.39 12.40
CA ASP A 111 39.17 -2.75 13.51
C ASP A 111 38.12 -2.06 14.39
N THR A 112 37.84 -2.72 15.51
CA THR A 112 36.62 -2.57 16.30
C THR A 112 36.55 -1.30 17.15
N ASP A 113 37.53 -0.40 17.07
CA ASP A 113 37.50 0.88 17.80
C ASP A 113 37.30 2.10 16.88
N VAL A 114 37.92 2.15 15.69
CA VAL A 114 37.76 3.29 14.76
C VAL A 114 36.36 3.30 14.11
N ARG A 115 35.74 2.12 13.93
CA ARG A 115 34.37 1.95 13.41
C ARG A 115 33.29 2.54 14.34
N LYS A 116 33.63 2.85 15.60
CA LYS A 116 32.75 3.49 16.59
C LYS A 116 33.22 4.87 17.08
N GLU A 117 34.49 5.23 16.88
CA GLU A 117 35.01 6.55 17.32
C GLU A 117 34.86 7.66 16.28
N HIS A 118 34.85 7.38 14.97
CA HIS A 118 34.43 8.39 13.97
C HIS A 118 32.93 8.70 14.02
N THR A 119 32.14 7.85 14.71
CA THR A 119 30.76 8.14 15.10
C THR A 119 30.65 8.97 16.39
N LYS A 120 31.77 9.39 17.01
CA LYS A 120 31.74 10.08 18.32
C LYS A 120 32.70 11.26 18.53
N LYS A 121 33.74 11.49 17.70
CA LYS A 121 34.79 12.47 18.04
C LYS A 121 35.16 13.55 17.02
N ASP A 122 34.70 13.46 15.77
CA ASP A 122 34.72 14.60 14.83
C ASP A 122 33.41 15.42 14.86
N ASP A 123 32.70 15.27 15.97
CA ASP A 123 31.37 15.77 16.24
C ASP A 123 31.35 17.22 16.77
N SER A 124 32.47 17.96 16.78
CA SER A 124 32.52 19.29 17.43
C SER A 124 33.16 20.44 16.66
N HIS A 125 33.72 20.25 15.46
CA HIS A 125 34.21 21.40 14.66
C HIS A 125 33.87 21.38 13.16
N HIS A 126 33.12 20.39 12.69
CA HIS A 126 32.41 20.44 11.40
C HIS A 126 30.87 20.41 11.59
N LYS A 127 30.42 20.86 12.78
CA LYS A 127 29.01 20.91 13.18
C LYS A 127 28.26 22.19 12.79
N ASP A 128 28.91 23.10 12.08
CA ASP A 128 28.32 24.42 11.79
C ASP A 128 27.87 24.63 10.34
N ASN A 129 27.88 23.60 9.46
CA ASN A 129 27.29 23.79 8.12
C ASN A 129 26.73 22.56 7.39
N ILE A 130 26.41 21.45 8.08
CA ILE A 130 25.44 20.46 7.59
C ILE A 130 24.22 20.53 8.50
N SER A 131 23.31 21.42 8.14
CA SER A 131 21.97 21.52 8.72
C SER A 131 21.32 20.13 8.81
N HIS A 132 20.78 19.80 9.99
CA HIS A 132 19.82 18.72 10.25
C HIS A 132 18.79 18.57 9.11
N LYS A 133 19.05 17.73 8.10
CA LYS A 133 18.01 17.37 7.12
C LYS A 133 17.19 16.22 7.70
N GLY A 134 15.99 16.55 8.20
CA GLY A 134 15.02 15.60 8.77
C GLY A 134 14.55 14.50 7.81
N VAL A 135 13.76 13.57 8.33
CA VAL A 135 13.16 12.45 7.57
C VAL A 135 12.44 12.98 6.34
N VAL A 136 12.79 12.50 5.15
CA VAL A 136 12.07 12.86 3.92
C VAL A 136 11.04 11.79 3.65
N TYR A 137 9.77 12.17 3.61
CA TYR A 137 8.67 11.27 3.27
C TYR A 137 8.40 11.25 1.76
N PHE A 138 7.62 10.27 1.31
CA PHE A 138 7.18 10.25 -0.08
C PHE A 138 6.37 11.50 -0.42
N HIS A 139 6.82 12.25 -1.43
CA HIS A 139 6.25 13.53 -1.82
C HIS A 139 5.29 13.39 -3.00
N ARG A 140 4.00 13.66 -2.77
CA ARG A 140 2.94 13.60 -3.79
C ARG A 140 1.79 14.54 -3.45
N SER A 141 1.11 15.10 -4.46
CA SER A 141 -0.11 15.89 -4.23
C SER A 141 -1.16 15.06 -3.49
N PRO A 142 -1.77 15.57 -2.40
CA PRO A 142 -2.82 14.85 -1.67
C PRO A 142 -4.03 14.52 -2.54
N LEU A 143 -4.36 15.38 -3.51
CA LEU A 143 -5.46 15.15 -4.44
C LEU A 143 -5.13 13.98 -5.38
N VAL A 144 -3.90 13.92 -5.88
CA VAL A 144 -3.48 12.78 -6.72
C VAL A 144 -3.49 11.48 -5.91
N VAL A 145 -3.01 11.49 -4.65
CA VAL A 145 -3.10 10.32 -3.76
C VAL A 145 -4.56 9.89 -3.57
N ALA A 146 -5.48 10.84 -3.33
CA ALA A 146 -6.89 10.54 -3.19
C ALA A 146 -7.48 9.92 -4.47
N THR A 147 -7.24 10.55 -5.62
CA THR A 147 -7.75 10.09 -6.91
C THR A 147 -7.21 8.71 -7.27
N LEU A 148 -5.90 8.48 -7.14
CA LEU A 148 -5.31 7.17 -7.44
C LEU A 148 -5.80 6.10 -6.47
N SER A 149 -5.95 6.41 -5.18
CA SER A 149 -6.53 5.48 -4.20
C SER A 149 -7.98 5.14 -4.52
N PHE A 150 -8.78 6.13 -4.91
CA PHE A 150 -10.18 5.93 -5.29
C PHE A 150 -10.32 5.07 -6.56
N LEU A 151 -9.62 5.42 -7.64
CA LEU A 151 -9.71 4.72 -8.92
C LEU A 151 -9.17 3.29 -8.87
N THR A 152 -8.26 3.00 -7.94
CA THR A 152 -7.71 1.65 -7.75
C THR A 152 -8.47 0.84 -6.71
N PHE A 153 -9.61 1.32 -6.20
CA PHE A 153 -10.32 0.67 -5.09
C PHE A 153 -9.39 0.37 -3.89
N ASN A 154 -8.52 1.33 -3.57
CA ASN A 154 -7.49 1.32 -2.54
C ASN A 154 -6.25 0.43 -2.78
N PHE A 155 -6.11 -0.23 -3.93
CA PHE A 155 -4.88 -0.99 -4.24
C PHE A 155 -3.63 -0.10 -4.25
N TYR A 156 -3.77 1.17 -4.66
CA TYR A 156 -2.70 2.16 -4.62
C TYR A 156 -2.13 2.40 -3.20
N SER A 157 -2.90 2.10 -2.14
CA SER A 157 -2.44 2.28 -0.76
C SER A 157 -1.22 1.42 -0.42
N LEU A 158 -1.07 0.24 -1.06
CA LEU A 158 0.10 -0.63 -0.94
C LEU A 158 1.35 0.04 -1.53
N TYR A 159 1.25 0.55 -2.75
CA TYR A 159 2.32 1.30 -3.42
C TYR A 159 2.70 2.55 -2.63
N TRP A 160 1.69 3.29 -2.13
CA TRP A 160 1.88 4.47 -1.31
C TRP A 160 2.63 4.16 0.00
N SER A 161 2.24 3.08 0.69
CA SER A 161 2.91 2.61 1.91
C SER A 161 4.36 2.21 1.61
N TYR A 162 4.57 1.40 0.57
CA TYR A 162 5.91 1.04 0.10
C TYR A 162 6.80 2.26 -0.13
N LYS A 163 6.29 3.28 -0.84
CA LYS A 163 7.07 4.49 -1.14
C LYS A 163 7.43 5.27 0.11
N HIS A 164 6.53 5.38 1.08
CA HIS A 164 6.84 6.03 2.36
C HIS A 164 7.92 5.28 3.13
N TRP A 165 7.77 3.96 3.31
CA TRP A 165 8.77 3.15 4.01
C TRP A 165 10.13 3.15 3.31
N ARG A 166 10.15 3.13 1.98
CA ARG A 166 11.38 3.29 1.19
C ARG A 166 12.00 4.66 1.43
N SER A 167 11.19 5.73 1.47
CA SER A 167 11.68 7.09 1.70
C SER A 167 12.27 7.26 3.11
N ILE A 168 11.62 6.67 4.12
CA ILE A 168 12.13 6.63 5.50
C ILE A 168 13.46 5.89 5.54
N ARG A 169 13.55 4.69 4.95
CA ARG A 169 14.80 3.93 4.86
C ARG A 169 15.93 4.75 4.25
N LEU A 170 15.67 5.40 3.12
CA LEU A 170 16.68 6.18 2.39
C LEU A 170 17.08 7.46 3.13
N SER A 171 16.19 8.06 3.92
CA SER A 171 16.48 9.33 4.62
C SER A 171 17.02 9.16 6.04
N THR A 172 16.77 8.02 6.68
CA THR A 172 17.16 7.77 8.08
C THR A 172 18.22 6.69 8.25
N GLY A 173 18.43 5.85 7.23
CA GLY A 173 19.23 4.63 7.35
C GLY A 173 18.53 3.54 8.20
N GLU A 174 17.30 3.76 8.69
CA GLU A 174 16.58 2.76 9.48
C GLU A 174 16.38 1.48 8.66
N ARG A 175 16.69 0.33 9.28
CA ARG A 175 16.51 -1.00 8.69
C ARG A 175 15.03 -1.37 8.63
N THR A 176 14.30 -0.72 7.73
CA THR A 176 12.91 -1.02 7.41
C THR A 176 12.85 -1.95 6.20
N TYR A 177 11.75 -2.70 6.06
CA TYR A 177 11.50 -3.60 4.94
C TYR A 177 10.30 -3.08 4.13
N PRO A 178 10.49 -2.15 3.17
CA PRO A 178 9.38 -1.42 2.54
C PRO A 178 8.32 -2.30 1.87
N ILE A 179 8.73 -3.42 1.26
CA ILE A 179 7.82 -4.36 0.60
C ILE A 179 6.98 -5.11 1.64
N LEU A 180 7.63 -5.66 2.67
CA LEU A 180 6.92 -6.33 3.77
C LEU A 180 5.99 -5.36 4.49
N SER A 181 6.43 -4.12 4.71
CA SER A 181 5.59 -3.09 5.31
C SER A 181 4.36 -2.74 4.48
N ALA A 182 4.43 -2.84 3.15
CA ALA A 182 3.28 -2.64 2.27
C ALA A 182 2.34 -3.86 2.29
N ILE A 183 2.85 -5.09 2.25
CA ILE A 183 2.03 -6.31 2.33
C ILE A 183 1.34 -6.42 3.69
N PHE A 184 2.08 -6.16 4.77
CA PHE A 184 1.63 -6.18 6.15
C PHE A 184 1.16 -4.81 6.64
N GLN A 185 0.45 -4.07 5.78
CA GLN A 185 0.01 -2.70 6.05
C GLN A 185 -0.84 -2.58 7.33
N LEU A 186 -1.54 -3.65 7.72
CA LEU A 186 -2.29 -3.72 8.98
C LEU A 186 -1.41 -3.40 10.21
N PHE A 187 -0.18 -3.92 10.24
CA PHE A 187 0.75 -3.73 11.36
C PHE A 187 1.58 -2.45 11.24
N THR A 188 1.83 -1.99 10.01
CA THR A 188 2.77 -0.87 9.75
C THR A 188 2.07 0.49 9.59
N THR A 189 0.76 0.53 9.38
CA THR A 189 0.00 1.79 9.20
C THR A 189 0.12 2.71 10.41
N TYR A 190 -0.10 2.19 11.63
CA TYR A 190 -0.02 3.01 12.83
C TYR A 190 1.40 3.56 13.09
N PRO A 191 2.48 2.74 13.05
CA PRO A 191 3.85 3.24 13.13
C PRO A 191 4.15 4.35 12.12
N LEU A 192 3.75 4.16 10.86
CA LEU A 192 3.95 5.15 9.79
C LEU A 192 3.23 6.47 10.11
N PHE A 193 1.94 6.40 10.45
CA PHE A 193 1.14 7.60 10.74
C PHE A 193 1.66 8.34 11.97
N LYS A 194 2.12 7.59 12.98
CA LYS A 194 2.75 8.16 14.19
C LYS A 194 4.06 8.88 13.84
N GLN A 195 4.92 8.30 13.00
CA GLN A 195 6.20 8.90 12.60
C GLN A 195 5.98 10.17 11.77
N ILE A 196 5.07 10.13 10.78
CA ILE A 196 4.66 11.29 9.98
C ILE A 196 4.12 12.41 10.88
N ARG A 197 3.20 12.07 11.81
CA ARG A 197 2.67 13.05 12.78
C ARG A 197 3.78 13.70 13.57
N ASN A 198 4.64 12.90 14.21
CA ASN A 198 5.68 13.42 15.09
C ASN A 198 6.63 14.35 14.32
N SER A 199 6.95 14.00 13.08
CA SER A 199 7.81 14.81 12.19
C SER A 199 7.13 16.11 11.77
N ALA A 200 5.85 16.05 11.40
CA ALA A 200 5.05 17.21 11.04
C ALA A 200 4.84 18.18 12.23
N GLN A 201 4.57 17.64 13.43
CA GLN A 201 4.37 18.43 14.64
C GLN A 201 5.64 19.14 15.10
N LYS A 202 6.81 18.51 14.95
CA LYS A 202 8.12 19.14 15.22
C LYS A 202 8.32 20.43 14.40
N HIS A 203 7.65 20.56 13.26
CA HIS A 203 7.76 21.71 12.36
C HIS A 203 6.47 22.55 12.32
N GLY A 204 5.68 22.52 13.41
CA GLY A 204 4.52 23.40 13.60
C GLY A 204 3.23 22.95 12.91
N TYR A 205 3.21 21.83 12.17
CA TYR A 205 1.99 21.33 11.56
C TYR A 205 1.12 20.56 12.57
N THR A 206 0.08 21.22 13.07
CA THR A 206 -0.80 20.68 14.13
C THR A 206 -2.12 20.12 13.62
N LYS A 207 -2.44 20.16 12.33
CA LYS A 207 -3.75 19.66 11.83
C LYS A 207 -3.92 18.14 11.94
N PHE A 208 -2.82 17.38 12.00
CA PHE A 208 -2.81 15.92 12.08
C PHE A 208 -2.46 15.40 13.49
N ARG A 209 -3.22 15.77 14.53
CA ARG A 209 -2.88 15.41 15.94
C ARG A 209 -3.21 13.97 16.30
N LYS A 210 -4.32 13.45 15.76
CA LYS A 210 -4.95 12.19 16.16
C LYS A 210 -4.55 11.04 15.23
N ALA A 211 -3.25 10.83 15.01
CA ALA A 211 -2.74 9.75 14.15
C ALA A 211 -3.27 8.36 14.53
N GLY A 212 -3.47 8.10 15.83
CA GLY A 212 -4.08 6.85 16.31
C GLY A 212 -5.50 6.65 15.79
N ILE A 213 -6.37 7.65 15.92
CA ILE A 213 -7.75 7.56 15.43
C ILE A 213 -7.78 7.35 13.91
N ILE A 214 -6.96 8.09 13.16
CA ILE A 214 -6.90 7.95 11.69
C ILE A 214 -6.40 6.55 11.28
N ALA A 215 -5.40 6.01 11.98
CA ALA A 215 -4.92 4.64 11.74
C ALA A 215 -5.99 3.60 12.10
N THR A 216 -6.64 3.74 13.26
CA THR A 216 -7.73 2.83 13.69
C THR A 216 -8.90 2.89 12.71
N SER A 217 -9.30 4.07 12.24
CA SER A 217 -10.35 4.21 11.22
C SER A 217 -9.96 3.52 9.91
N TYR A 218 -8.72 3.69 9.43
CA TYR A 218 -8.23 3.00 8.24
C TYR A 218 -8.28 1.47 8.40
N ILE A 219 -7.86 0.96 9.56
CA ILE A 219 -7.86 -0.48 9.86
C ILE A 219 -9.29 -1.01 10.00
N LEU A 220 -10.17 -0.30 10.69
CA LEU A 220 -11.58 -0.69 10.85
C LEU A 220 -12.27 -0.74 9.49
N LEU A 221 -12.00 0.25 8.64
CA LEU A 221 -12.44 0.27 7.24
C LEU A 221 -11.95 -0.98 6.49
N PHE A 222 -10.67 -1.34 6.60
CA PHE A 222 -10.18 -2.56 5.98
C PHE A 222 -10.97 -3.81 6.40
N PHE A 223 -11.27 -3.97 7.70
CA PHE A 223 -12.07 -5.09 8.17
C PHE A 223 -13.53 -5.04 7.74
N THR A 224 -14.18 -3.88 7.79
CA THR A 224 -15.58 -3.76 7.35
C THR A 224 -15.73 -4.08 5.86
N MET A 225 -14.78 -3.66 5.02
CA MET A 225 -14.79 -4.03 3.61
C MET A 225 -14.68 -5.55 3.41
N ASN A 226 -13.74 -6.19 4.11
CA ASN A 226 -13.61 -7.66 4.07
C ASN A 226 -14.88 -8.39 4.57
N ALA A 227 -15.63 -7.79 5.50
CA ALA A 227 -16.90 -8.35 5.96
C ALA A 227 -18.01 -8.17 4.92
N VAL A 228 -18.13 -6.99 4.31
CA VAL A 228 -19.10 -6.69 3.24
C VAL A 228 -18.89 -7.61 2.03
N TRP A 229 -17.64 -7.92 1.69
CA TRP A 229 -17.29 -8.88 0.63
C TRP A 229 -17.82 -10.30 0.84
N ARG A 230 -18.21 -10.68 2.06
CA ARG A 230 -18.81 -12.00 2.35
C ARG A 230 -20.34 -12.01 2.22
N VAL A 231 -20.96 -10.84 2.07
CA VAL A 231 -22.41 -10.75 1.91
C VAL A 231 -22.72 -10.89 0.42
N GLU A 232 -23.38 -11.98 0.05
CA GLU A 232 -23.82 -12.22 -1.32
C GLU A 232 -25.10 -11.42 -1.62
N PRO A 233 -25.09 -10.52 -2.62
CA PRO A 233 -26.29 -9.80 -3.01
C PRO A 233 -27.27 -10.74 -3.71
N LYS A 234 -28.52 -10.74 -3.26
CA LYS A 234 -29.59 -11.60 -3.80
C LYS A 234 -30.47 -10.89 -4.81
N THR A 235 -30.64 -9.58 -4.65
CA THR A 235 -31.48 -8.74 -5.50
C THR A 235 -30.69 -7.66 -6.23
N THR A 236 -31.30 -7.05 -7.25
CA THR A 236 -30.71 -5.87 -7.91
C THR A 236 -30.52 -4.70 -6.93
N ALA A 237 -31.43 -4.55 -5.96
CA ALA A 237 -31.32 -3.52 -4.92
C ALA A 237 -30.13 -3.76 -3.98
N ASP A 238 -29.86 -5.01 -3.61
CA ASP A 238 -28.69 -5.38 -2.79
C ASP A 238 -27.39 -5.09 -3.55
N PHE A 239 -27.36 -5.36 -4.86
CA PHE A 239 -26.23 -5.03 -5.71
C PHE A 239 -25.97 -3.53 -5.81
N ILE A 240 -27.01 -2.71 -5.99
CA ILE A 240 -26.87 -1.25 -6.00
C ILE A 240 -26.36 -0.76 -4.63
N THR A 241 -26.92 -1.29 -3.55
CA THR A 241 -26.46 -1.03 -2.19
C THR A 241 -24.97 -1.36 -2.02
N PHE A 242 -24.54 -2.52 -2.51
CA PHE A 242 -23.14 -2.96 -2.51
C PHE A 242 -22.24 -1.98 -3.27
N LEU A 243 -22.65 -1.53 -4.46
CA LEU A 243 -21.88 -0.55 -5.25
C LEU A 243 -21.75 0.79 -4.52
N ILE A 244 -22.83 1.27 -3.87
CA ILE A 244 -22.80 2.49 -3.06
C ILE A 244 -21.80 2.35 -1.92
N PHE A 245 -21.85 1.23 -1.17
CA PHE A 245 -20.89 0.97 -0.10
C PHE A 245 -19.45 0.90 -0.62
N MET A 246 -19.22 0.26 -1.77
CA MET A 246 -17.91 0.20 -2.41
C MET A 246 -17.36 1.60 -2.72
N VAL A 247 -18.17 2.48 -3.33
CA VAL A 247 -17.79 3.87 -3.65
C VAL A 247 -17.52 4.68 -2.39
N LEU A 248 -18.42 4.63 -1.40
CA LEU A 248 -18.27 5.33 -0.13
C LEU A 248 -17.02 4.86 0.62
N PHE A 249 -16.74 3.56 0.58
CA PHE A 249 -15.57 2.95 1.17
C PHE A 249 -14.28 3.47 0.52
N SER A 250 -14.18 3.38 -0.80
CA SER A 250 -13.03 3.87 -1.56
C SER A 250 -12.80 5.37 -1.35
N ALA A 251 -13.86 6.17 -1.33
CA ALA A 251 -13.78 7.60 -1.04
C ALA A 251 -13.30 7.88 0.40
N SER A 252 -13.80 7.12 1.38
CA SER A 252 -13.41 7.25 2.79
C SER A 252 -11.93 6.97 2.99
N VAL A 253 -11.42 5.86 2.47
CA VAL A 253 -9.99 5.52 2.57
C VAL A 253 -9.11 6.53 1.82
N ALA A 254 -9.50 6.93 0.60
CA ALA A 254 -8.80 7.96 -0.17
C ALA A 254 -8.69 9.28 0.61
N SER A 255 -9.75 9.68 1.33
CA SER A 255 -9.74 10.89 2.16
C SER A 255 -8.77 10.79 3.34
N LEU A 256 -8.71 9.63 4.02
CA LEU A 256 -7.76 9.41 5.13
C LEU A 256 -6.31 9.49 4.65
N LEU A 257 -5.99 8.84 3.53
CA LEU A 257 -4.65 8.88 2.96
C LEU A 257 -4.26 10.29 2.51
N ALA A 258 -5.20 11.07 1.98
CA ALA A 258 -4.96 12.48 1.63
C ALA A 258 -4.65 13.35 2.86
N ILE A 259 -5.33 13.11 3.99
CA ILE A 259 -5.04 13.81 5.26
C ILE A 259 -3.61 13.50 5.72
N VAL A 260 -3.20 12.23 5.70
CA VAL A 260 -1.85 11.82 6.09
C VAL A 260 -0.80 12.38 5.13
N GLN A 261 -1.07 12.37 3.82
CA GLN A 261 -0.17 12.94 2.82
C GLN A 261 0.02 14.45 2.99
N ARG A 262 -1.01 15.19 3.40
CA ARG A 262 -0.87 16.63 3.74
C ARG A 262 0.13 16.84 4.89
N ALA A 263 0.09 16.00 5.91
CA ALA A 263 1.03 16.08 7.03
C ALA A 263 2.46 15.73 6.60
N ALA A 264 2.64 14.67 5.81
CA ALA A 264 3.94 14.30 5.25
C ALA A 264 4.53 15.42 4.38
N ASN A 265 3.73 16.01 3.50
CA ASN A 265 4.15 17.12 2.65
C ASN A 265 4.50 18.38 3.45
N ALA A 266 3.74 18.70 4.51
CA ALA A 266 4.04 19.84 5.37
C ALA A 266 5.42 19.69 6.04
N HIS A 267 5.76 18.48 6.49
CA HIS A 267 7.11 18.20 6.98
C HIS A 267 8.16 18.32 5.86
N ASN A 268 7.91 17.72 4.70
CA ASN A 268 8.87 17.77 3.59
C ASN A 268 9.19 19.21 3.15
N ILE A 269 8.21 20.13 3.17
CA ILE A 269 8.42 21.55 2.86
C ILE A 269 9.40 22.18 3.85
N SER A 270 9.29 21.86 5.14
CA SER A 270 10.21 22.37 6.16
C SER A 270 11.64 21.83 6.03
N VAL A 271 11.81 20.65 5.43
CA VAL A 271 13.13 20.00 5.25
C VAL A 271 13.78 20.31 3.89
N LEU A 272 12.98 20.43 2.82
CA LEU A 272 13.45 20.57 1.44
C LEU A 272 13.25 21.98 0.86
N GLY A 273 12.51 22.86 1.56
CA GLY A 273 12.14 24.20 1.09
C GLY A 273 10.86 24.22 0.23
N GLU A 274 10.25 25.41 0.11
CA GLU A 274 8.92 25.61 -0.50
C GLU A 274 8.84 25.37 -2.02
N ARG A 275 9.98 25.31 -2.73
CA ARG A 275 10.01 25.31 -4.21
C ARG A 275 9.91 23.95 -4.88
N HIS A 276 9.61 22.87 -4.14
CA HIS A 276 9.51 21.54 -4.76
C HIS A 276 8.16 21.33 -5.47
N LYS A 277 8.23 21.18 -6.80
CA LYS A 277 7.09 20.79 -7.64
C LYS A 277 6.76 19.31 -7.41
N PHE A 278 5.47 18.99 -7.30
CA PHE A 278 5.01 17.60 -7.30
C PHE A 278 5.44 16.93 -8.61
N LYS A 279 6.02 15.72 -8.52
CA LYS A 279 6.39 14.93 -9.70
C LYS A 279 5.13 14.53 -10.50
N ASN A 280 5.27 14.41 -11.81
CA ASN A 280 4.20 13.90 -12.70
C ASN A 280 3.85 12.44 -12.36
N ILE A 281 2.71 11.95 -12.86
CA ILE A 281 2.31 10.55 -12.69
C ILE A 281 3.37 9.65 -13.36
N PHE A 282 3.88 8.68 -12.61
CA PHE A 282 4.92 7.76 -13.06
C PHE A 282 4.31 6.52 -13.73
N VAL A 283 5.02 5.86 -14.65
CA VAL A 283 4.53 4.66 -15.37
C VAL A 283 4.08 3.56 -14.40
N GLY A 284 4.82 3.35 -13.31
CA GLY A 284 4.42 2.41 -12.26
C GLY A 284 3.08 2.75 -11.61
N GLU A 285 2.76 4.04 -11.43
CA GLU A 285 1.46 4.46 -10.89
C GLU A 285 0.34 4.16 -11.90
N ILE A 286 0.60 4.32 -13.21
CA ILE A 286 -0.34 3.95 -14.28
C ILE A 286 -0.59 2.44 -14.30
N ILE A 287 0.45 1.61 -14.16
CA ILE A 287 0.32 0.15 -14.08
C ILE A 287 -0.58 -0.25 -12.90
N PHE A 288 -0.37 0.34 -11.72
CA PHE A 288 -1.23 0.09 -10.55
C PHE A 288 -2.69 0.55 -10.79
N VAL A 289 -2.90 1.66 -11.50
CA VAL A 289 -4.24 2.10 -11.92
C VAL A 289 -4.90 1.07 -12.81
N ILE A 290 -4.21 0.59 -13.85
CA ILE A 290 -4.74 -0.41 -14.77
C ILE A 290 -5.10 -1.70 -14.01
N ILE A 291 -4.19 -2.20 -13.17
CA ILE A 291 -4.43 -3.41 -12.35
C ILE A 291 -5.64 -3.21 -11.43
N GLY A 292 -5.70 -2.08 -10.72
CA GLY A 292 -6.82 -1.79 -9.81
C GLY A 292 -8.16 -1.68 -10.53
N LEU A 293 -8.18 -1.06 -11.72
CA LEU A 293 -9.39 -0.96 -12.54
C LEU A 293 -9.83 -2.34 -13.06
N ILE A 294 -8.90 -3.17 -13.55
CA ILE A 294 -9.22 -4.53 -14.00
C ILE A 294 -9.81 -5.34 -12.85
N ILE A 295 -9.16 -5.35 -11.69
CA ILE A 295 -9.66 -6.05 -10.49
C ILE A 295 -11.05 -5.54 -10.12
N GLY A 296 -11.26 -4.22 -10.14
CA GLY A 296 -12.55 -3.60 -9.83
C GLY A 296 -13.66 -3.98 -10.82
N VAL A 297 -13.37 -4.02 -12.12
CA VAL A 297 -14.34 -4.45 -13.14
C VAL A 297 -14.68 -5.93 -12.96
N LEU A 298 -13.68 -6.79 -12.77
CA LEU A 298 -13.89 -8.22 -12.53
C LEU A 298 -14.73 -8.46 -11.27
N ALA A 299 -14.46 -7.70 -10.20
CA ALA A 299 -15.26 -7.67 -8.98
C ALA A 299 -16.72 -7.33 -9.27
N ILE A 300 -16.99 -6.20 -9.94
CA ILE A 300 -18.35 -5.75 -10.25
C ILE A 300 -19.10 -6.76 -11.12
N VAL A 301 -18.45 -7.29 -12.17
CA VAL A 301 -19.04 -8.29 -13.07
C VAL A 301 -19.34 -9.59 -12.33
N GLY A 302 -18.41 -10.06 -11.49
CA GLY A 302 -18.61 -11.27 -10.69
C GLY A 302 -19.80 -11.14 -9.74
N THR A 303 -19.87 -10.01 -9.01
CA THR A 303 -20.96 -9.73 -8.08
C THR A 303 -22.30 -9.49 -8.79
N TYR A 304 -22.31 -8.91 -9.98
CA TYR A 304 -23.54 -8.78 -10.77
C TYR A 304 -24.03 -10.14 -11.29
N SER A 305 -23.10 -10.99 -11.74
CA SER A 305 -23.42 -12.31 -12.25
C SER A 305 -24.06 -13.20 -11.18
N SER A 306 -23.64 -13.09 -9.91
CA SER A 306 -24.26 -13.84 -8.80
C SER A 306 -25.72 -13.43 -8.55
N VAL A 307 -26.06 -12.16 -8.79
CA VAL A 307 -27.46 -11.69 -8.73
C VAL A 307 -28.27 -12.29 -9.89
N GLY A 308 -27.68 -12.34 -11.09
CA GLY A 308 -28.35 -12.92 -12.27
C GLY A 308 -28.64 -14.42 -12.16
N THR A 309 -27.78 -15.17 -11.47
CA THR A 309 -28.00 -16.61 -11.21
C THR A 309 -29.03 -16.91 -10.12
N LEU A 310 -29.32 -15.94 -9.25
CA LEU A 310 -30.26 -16.06 -8.12
C LEU A 310 -31.49 -15.14 -8.28
N GLY A 311 -31.62 -14.48 -9.43
CA GLY A 311 -32.40 -13.27 -9.59
C GLY A 311 -33.90 -13.51 -9.59
N VAL A 312 -34.50 -13.39 -8.41
CA VAL A 312 -35.96 -13.26 -8.20
C VAL A 312 -36.56 -12.14 -9.06
N ASP A 313 -35.78 -11.15 -9.49
CA ASP A 313 -36.22 -10.07 -10.38
C ASP A 313 -36.46 -10.50 -11.84
N SER A 314 -35.86 -11.61 -12.28
CA SER A 314 -36.11 -12.20 -13.61
C SER A 314 -37.26 -13.20 -13.63
N LEU A 315 -37.73 -13.59 -12.44
CA LEU A 315 -38.82 -14.53 -12.25
C LEU A 315 -40.17 -13.85 -12.54
N SER A 316 -41.15 -14.64 -12.95
CA SER A 316 -42.52 -14.13 -13.11
C SER A 316 -43.02 -13.55 -11.78
N SER A 317 -43.96 -12.61 -11.82
CA SER A 317 -44.58 -12.05 -10.60
C SER A 317 -45.14 -13.13 -9.67
N GLU A 318 -45.56 -14.26 -10.24
CA GLU A 318 -46.06 -15.43 -9.51
C GLU A 318 -44.93 -16.16 -8.76
N ALA A 319 -43.78 -16.36 -9.41
CA ALA A 319 -42.60 -16.94 -8.78
C ALA A 319 -42.03 -16.03 -7.68
N GLN A 320 -42.09 -14.70 -7.84
CA GLN A 320 -41.71 -13.74 -6.80
C GLN A 320 -42.60 -13.86 -5.56
N ASP A 321 -43.91 -13.94 -5.76
CA ASP A 321 -44.87 -14.12 -4.67
C ASP A 321 -44.68 -15.46 -3.94
N ALA A 322 -44.47 -16.55 -4.69
CA ALA A 322 -44.14 -17.86 -4.13
C ALA A 322 -42.84 -17.83 -3.31
N TYR A 323 -41.80 -17.14 -3.78
CA TYR A 323 -40.55 -16.95 -3.05
C TYR A 323 -40.74 -16.20 -1.72
N GLN A 324 -41.51 -15.12 -1.71
CA GLN A 324 -41.79 -14.35 -0.49
C GLN A 324 -42.60 -15.18 0.52
N ARG A 325 -43.59 -15.95 0.04
CA ARG A 325 -44.33 -16.89 0.88
C ARG A 325 -43.41 -17.98 1.46
N MET A 326 -42.50 -18.51 0.66
CA MET A 326 -41.51 -19.50 1.08
C MET A 326 -40.58 -18.95 2.19
N GLU A 327 -39.98 -17.77 2.01
CA GLU A 327 -39.11 -17.14 3.02
C GLU A 327 -39.86 -16.85 4.32
N SER A 328 -41.11 -16.37 4.23
CA SER A 328 -41.96 -16.15 5.42
C SER A 328 -42.24 -17.45 6.19
N LEU A 329 -42.60 -18.53 5.49
CA LEU A 329 -42.84 -19.84 6.09
C LEU A 329 -41.56 -20.44 6.67
N ARG A 330 -40.42 -20.25 6.00
CA ARG A 330 -39.11 -20.67 6.49
C ARG A 330 -38.76 -19.99 7.81
N SER A 331 -38.91 -18.66 7.88
CA SER A 331 -38.68 -17.91 9.11
C SER A 331 -39.61 -18.34 10.25
N GLN A 332 -40.88 -18.65 9.96
CA GLN A 332 -41.84 -19.15 10.96
C GLN A 332 -41.46 -20.54 11.46
N TYR A 333 -41.09 -21.45 10.54
CA TYR A 333 -40.63 -22.79 10.89
C TYR A 333 -39.35 -22.76 11.73
N ASP A 334 -38.35 -21.97 11.33
CA ASP A 334 -37.07 -21.85 12.05
C ASP A 334 -37.29 -21.32 13.49
N ALA A 335 -38.19 -20.34 13.66
CA ALA A 335 -38.54 -19.81 14.97
C ALA A 335 -39.25 -20.85 15.85
N CYS A 336 -40.23 -21.55 15.29
CA CYS A 336 -40.98 -22.60 15.99
C CYS A 336 -40.08 -23.80 16.35
N SER A 337 -39.26 -24.28 15.40
CA SER A 337 -38.34 -25.39 15.61
C SER A 337 -37.32 -25.05 16.71
N SER A 338 -36.81 -23.82 16.71
CA SER A 338 -35.88 -23.36 17.75
C SER A 338 -36.54 -23.26 19.14
N ASP A 339 -37.82 -22.85 19.23
CA ASP A 339 -38.56 -22.82 20.50
C ASP A 339 -38.75 -24.24 21.06
N LEU A 340 -39.23 -25.16 20.22
CA LEU A 340 -39.44 -26.56 20.58
C LEU A 340 -38.15 -27.24 21.04
N ASP A 341 -37.05 -27.05 20.32
CA ASP A 341 -35.75 -27.61 20.70
C ASP A 341 -35.28 -27.07 22.07
N SER A 342 -35.57 -25.81 22.39
CA SER A 342 -35.17 -25.21 23.67
C SER A 342 -35.95 -25.77 24.87
N ARG A 343 -37.19 -26.21 24.66
CA ARG A 343 -38.08 -26.73 25.70
C ARG A 343 -38.08 -28.25 25.81
N ARG A 344 -37.67 -28.97 24.76
CA ARG A 344 -37.75 -30.44 24.64
C ARG A 344 -37.29 -31.19 25.90
N ASP A 345 -36.13 -30.83 26.44
CA ASP A 345 -35.51 -31.56 27.55
C ASP A 345 -36.09 -31.17 28.93
N ASN A 346 -36.93 -30.12 28.99
CA ASN A 346 -37.49 -29.55 30.21
C ASN A 346 -39.00 -29.78 30.37
N VAL A 347 -39.64 -30.52 29.45
CA VAL A 347 -41.07 -30.86 29.55
C VAL A 347 -41.28 -31.86 30.69
N ASP A 348 -42.16 -31.54 31.65
CA ASP A 348 -42.57 -32.51 32.67
C ASP A 348 -43.47 -33.57 32.05
N ILE A 349 -42.89 -34.74 31.78
CA ILE A 349 -43.58 -35.88 31.17
C ILE A 349 -44.73 -36.45 32.02
N TYR A 350 -44.84 -36.06 33.29
CA TYR A 350 -45.94 -36.45 34.18
C TYR A 350 -47.08 -35.42 34.20
N SER A 351 -46.91 -34.27 33.55
CA SER A 351 -47.92 -33.23 33.43
C SER A 351 -48.65 -33.35 32.08
N ASP A 352 -49.89 -33.84 32.11
CA ASP A 352 -50.74 -33.94 30.91
C ASP A 352 -50.87 -32.59 30.20
N TYR A 353 -50.91 -31.48 30.96
CA TYR A 353 -50.99 -30.14 30.38
C TYR A 353 -49.73 -29.78 29.57
N GLU A 354 -48.54 -30.01 30.13
CA GLU A 354 -47.29 -29.65 29.46
C GLU A 354 -47.02 -30.53 28.24
N VAL A 355 -47.30 -31.83 28.34
CA VAL A 355 -47.18 -32.78 27.23
C VAL A 355 -48.14 -32.40 26.09
N ASN A 356 -49.41 -32.10 26.41
CA ASN A 356 -50.39 -31.71 25.40
C ASN A 356 -50.05 -30.36 24.74
N SER A 357 -49.57 -29.39 25.51
CA SER A 357 -49.12 -28.09 24.98
C SER A 357 -47.92 -28.28 24.03
N PHE A 358 -46.91 -29.06 24.42
CA PHE A 358 -45.75 -29.32 23.57
C PHE A 358 -46.12 -30.06 22.28
N ASN A 359 -46.99 -31.06 22.37
CA ASN A 359 -47.45 -31.80 21.19
C ASN A 359 -48.28 -30.93 20.23
N SER A 360 -49.09 -30.00 20.76
CA SER A 360 -49.82 -29.03 19.94
C SER A 360 -48.87 -28.09 19.20
N ASP A 361 -47.87 -27.54 19.89
CA ASP A 361 -46.86 -26.67 19.30
C ASP A 361 -46.05 -27.43 18.21
N LEU A 362 -45.74 -28.71 18.46
CA LEU A 362 -45.06 -29.60 17.51
C LEU A 362 -45.90 -29.81 16.24
N GLU A 363 -47.19 -30.08 16.37
CA GLU A 363 -48.11 -30.27 15.25
C GLU A 363 -48.22 -28.98 14.40
N ASP A 364 -48.33 -27.82 15.03
CA ASP A 364 -48.33 -26.52 14.34
C ASP A 364 -47.03 -26.26 13.58
N CYS A 365 -45.89 -26.66 14.16
CA CYS A 365 -44.59 -26.62 13.51
C CYS A 365 -44.52 -27.51 12.27
N GLU A 366 -44.99 -28.76 12.40
CA GLU A 366 -45.01 -29.71 11.30
C GLU A 366 -45.93 -29.24 10.16
N ASN A 367 -47.09 -28.68 10.50
CA ASN A 367 -47.99 -28.07 9.54
C ASN A 367 -47.32 -26.91 8.78
N THR A 368 -46.54 -26.09 9.47
CA THR A 368 -45.75 -25.01 8.86
C THR A 368 -44.67 -25.56 7.92
N ARG A 369 -43.98 -26.63 8.33
CA ARG A 369 -42.98 -27.33 7.50
C ARG A 369 -43.58 -27.92 6.23
N LEU A 370 -44.78 -28.51 6.32
CA LEU A 370 -45.48 -29.06 5.15
C LEU A 370 -45.88 -27.95 4.16
N LYS A 371 -46.40 -26.82 4.66
CA LYS A 371 -46.69 -25.64 3.84
C LYS A 371 -45.42 -25.10 3.18
N LEU A 372 -44.31 -25.05 3.93
CA LEU A 372 -43.02 -24.65 3.39
C LEU A 372 -42.60 -25.55 2.23
N ASN A 373 -42.60 -26.88 2.41
CA ASN A 373 -42.25 -27.82 1.36
C ASN A 373 -43.11 -27.64 0.09
N SER A 374 -44.44 -27.55 0.25
CA SER A 374 -45.33 -27.32 -0.89
C SER A 374 -45.08 -25.98 -1.59
N THR A 375 -44.67 -24.95 -0.85
CA THR A 375 -44.37 -23.63 -1.42
C THR A 375 -43.00 -23.63 -2.11
N VAL A 376 -42.03 -24.40 -1.61
CA VAL A 376 -40.74 -24.64 -2.27
C VAL A 376 -40.96 -25.32 -3.62
N ASP A 377 -41.81 -26.34 -3.70
CA ASP A 377 -42.15 -27.01 -4.96
C ASP A 377 -42.86 -26.04 -5.93
N GLU A 378 -43.83 -25.25 -5.44
CA GLU A 378 -44.49 -24.21 -6.24
C GLU A 378 -43.48 -23.20 -6.81
N TYR A 379 -42.54 -22.74 -5.98
CA TYR A 379 -41.47 -21.84 -6.39
C TYR A 379 -40.54 -22.47 -7.44
N ASN A 380 -40.05 -23.70 -7.21
CA ASN A 380 -39.13 -24.38 -8.12
C ASN A 380 -39.74 -24.55 -9.51
N ARG A 381 -41.02 -24.92 -9.58
CA ARG A 381 -41.78 -25.04 -10.82
C ARG A 381 -41.92 -23.69 -11.53
N LEU A 382 -42.32 -22.64 -10.81
CA LEU A 382 -42.50 -21.30 -11.39
C LEU A 382 -41.16 -20.65 -11.80
N ALA A 383 -40.07 -21.06 -11.16
CA ALA A 383 -38.72 -20.58 -11.44
C ALA A 383 -37.97 -21.36 -12.53
N GLY A 384 -38.55 -22.45 -13.04
CA GLY A 384 -37.95 -23.26 -14.10
C GLY A 384 -36.77 -24.11 -13.63
N TYR A 385 -36.76 -24.51 -12.36
CA TYR A 385 -35.77 -25.42 -11.78
C TYR A 385 -36.15 -26.90 -11.89
N GLU A 386 -37.36 -27.22 -12.36
CA GLU A 386 -37.89 -28.59 -12.59
C GLU A 386 -37.82 -29.06 -14.05
#